data_AF-A0AAV1VBC4-F1
#
_entry.id   AF-A0AAV1VBC4-F1
#
_cell.length_a   1.000
_cell.length_b   1.000
_cell.length_c   1.000
_cell.angle_alpha   90.00
_cell.angle_beta   90.00
_cell.angle_gamma   90.00
#
_symmetry.space_group_name_H-M   'P 1'
#
loop_
_entity.id
_entity.type
_entity.pdbx_description
1 polymer ?
#
loop_
_entity_poly.entity_id
_entity_poly.type
_entity_poly.pdbx_seq_one_letter_code
_entity_poly.pdbx_strand_id
1 'polypeptide(L)' 'MNLFTAKKESKRSWPEHYLYLVAVSDAAGGAEQQAMDNIVRYASSELSIILLAKFQMYRIDYLVHAEELAHFAQAIEMEA' A
#
# COMPACT_ATOMS: atom_id res chain seq x y z
N MET A 1 14.50 0.44 -11.67
CA MET A 1 13.37 -0.47 -11.40
C MET A 1 12.52 0.22 -10.35
N ASN A 2 11.34 0.71 -10.71
CA ASN A 2 10.54 1.61 -9.86
C ASN A 2 9.27 0.92 -9.31
N LEU A 3 9.36 -0.39 -9.04
CA LEU A 3 8.19 -1.22 -8.73
C LEU A 3 7.48 -0.78 -7.43
N PHE A 4 8.23 -0.33 -6.42
CA PHE A 4 7.68 0.24 -5.17
C PHE A 4 7.26 1.72 -5.28
N THR A 5 7.42 2.35 -6.44
CA THR A 5 6.98 3.74 -6.66
C THR A 5 5.94 3.83 -7.76
N ALA A 6 5.50 2.69 -8.29
CA ALA A 6 4.41 2.61 -9.22
C ALA A 6 3.09 2.84 -8.47
N LYS A 7 2.19 3.62 -9.07
CA LYS A 7 0.82 3.76 -8.56
C LYS A 7 0.05 2.46 -8.79
N LYS A 8 -0.99 2.25 -7.99
CA LYS A 8 -1.99 1.21 -8.24
C LYS A 8 -2.59 1.38 -9.64
N GLU A 9 -2.64 0.28 -10.39
CA GLU A 9 -3.36 0.24 -11.67
C GLU A 9 -4.87 0.44 -11.42
N SER A 10 -5.53 1.25 -12.23
CA SER A 10 -6.94 1.62 -12.01
C SER A 10 -7.91 0.44 -11.99
N LYS A 11 -7.59 -0.65 -12.68
CA LYS A 11 -8.39 -1.88 -12.71
C LYS A 11 -8.16 -2.82 -11.52
N ARG A 12 -7.13 -2.54 -10.71
CA ARG A 12 -6.74 -3.37 -9.57
C ARG A 12 -7.35 -2.80 -8.29
N SER A 13 -7.89 -3.68 -7.45
CA SER A 13 -8.30 -3.31 -6.09
C SER A 13 -7.07 -3.06 -5.20
N TRP A 14 -7.23 -2.33 -4.11
CA TRP A 14 -6.14 -2.13 -3.15
C TRP A 14 -5.61 -3.45 -2.54
N PRO A 15 -6.46 -4.43 -2.15
CA PRO A 15 -5.99 -5.73 -1.68
C PRO A 15 -5.17 -6.50 -2.72
N GLU A 16 -5.60 -6.50 -3.99
CA GLU A 16 -4.81 -7.10 -5.07
C GLU A 16 -3.49 -6.36 -5.30
N HIS A 17 -3.49 -5.03 -5.14
CA HIS A 17 -2.26 -4.23 -5.23
C HIS A 17 -1.30 -4.53 -4.09
N TYR A 18 -1.80 -4.74 -2.87
CA TYR A 18 -1.01 -5.23 -1.74
C TYR A 18 -0.36 -6.59 -2.05
N LEU A 19 -1.12 -7.57 -2.55
CA LEU A 19 -0.56 -8.88 -2.93
C LEU A 19 0.54 -8.77 -4.00
N TYR A 20 0.37 -7.87 -4.96
CA TYR A 20 1.41 -7.54 -5.93
C TYR A 20 2.67 -7.00 -5.23
N LEU A 21 2.54 -6.07 -4.28
CA LEU A 21 3.67 -5.50 -3.56
C LEU A 21 4.37 -6.52 -2.65
N VAL A 22 3.64 -7.46 -2.06
CA VAL A 22 4.22 -8.60 -1.31
C VAL A 22 5.09 -9.43 -2.24
N ALA A 23 4.57 -9.83 -3.41
CA ALA A 23 5.36 -10.60 -4.38
C ALA A 23 6.61 -9.85 -4.87
N VAL A 24 6.52 -8.52 -5.04
CA VAL A 24 7.67 -7.67 -5.38
C VAL A 24 8.67 -7.60 -4.22
N SER A 25 8.20 -7.50 -2.97
CA SER A 25 9.03 -7.53 -1.76
C SER A 25 9.82 -8.83 -1.66
N ASP A 26 9.15 -9.97 -1.82
CA ASP A 26 9.77 -11.29 -1.76
C ASP A 26 10.82 -11.46 -2.86
N ALA A 27 10.49 -11.06 -4.10
CA ALA A 27 11.43 -11.10 -5.21
C ALA A 27 12.63 -10.14 -5.05
N ALA A 28 12.48 -9.10 -4.24
CA ALA A 28 13.54 -8.13 -3.92
C ALA A 28 14.36 -8.50 -2.68
N GLY A 29 14.07 -9.63 -2.02
CA GLY A 29 14.83 -10.10 -0.86
C GLY A 29 14.39 -9.51 0.48
N GLY A 30 13.12 -9.16 0.64
CA GLY A 30 12.56 -8.64 1.90
C GLY A 30 12.56 -7.12 1.95
N ALA A 31 11.64 -6.50 1.20
CA ALA A 31 11.45 -5.06 1.09
C ALA A 31 10.06 -4.65 1.60
N GLU A 32 9.65 -5.21 2.74
CA GLU A 32 8.29 -5.12 3.26
C GLU A 32 7.93 -3.67 3.65
N GLN A 33 8.90 -2.92 4.16
CA GLN A 33 8.72 -1.50 4.46
C GLN A 33 8.40 -0.70 3.19
N GLN A 34 9.07 -1.00 2.07
CA GLN A 34 8.82 -0.35 0.78
C GLN A 34 7.44 -0.71 0.21
N ALA A 35 6.96 -1.93 0.43
CA ALA A 35 5.59 -2.31 0.09
C ALA A 35 4.56 -1.49 0.88
N MET A 36 4.78 -1.32 2.18
CA MET A 36 3.92 -0.50 3.04
C MET A 36 3.97 0.99 2.67
N ASP A 37 5.16 1.55 2.46
CA ASP A 37 5.35 2.94 2.02
C ASP A 37 4.66 3.20 0.67
N ASN A 38 4.61 2.20 -0.22
CA ASN A 38 3.96 2.36 -1.52
C ASN A 38 2.48 2.70 -1.39
N ILE A 39 1.75 1.91 -0.59
CA ILE A 39 0.30 2.04 -0.39
C ILE A 39 -0.05 3.46 0.06
N VAL A 40 0.77 4.06 0.93
CA VAL A 40 0.53 5.40 1.45
C VAL A 40 0.96 6.48 0.48
N ARG A 41 2.21 6.41 -0.03
CA ARG A 41 2.85 7.51 -0.75
C ARG A 41 2.47 7.61 -2.22
N TYR A 42 1.99 6.52 -2.81
CA TYR A 42 1.65 6.44 -4.24
C TYR A 42 0.16 6.21 -4.51
N ALA A 43 -0.68 6.38 -3.49
CA ALA A 43 -2.12 6.58 -3.65
C ALA A 43 -2.43 7.89 -4.39
N SER A 44 -3.72 8.14 -4.66
CA SER A 44 -4.17 9.47 -5.10
C SER A 44 -3.86 10.52 -4.02
N SER A 45 -3.75 11.80 -4.39
CA SER A 45 -3.39 12.86 -3.43
C SER A 45 -4.36 12.96 -2.26
N GLU A 46 -5.65 12.80 -2.53
CA GLU A 46 -6.69 12.82 -1.50
C GLU A 46 -6.60 11.59 -0.58
N LEU A 47 -6.51 10.38 -1.17
CA LEU A 47 -6.44 9.15 -0.40
C LEU A 47 -5.14 9.03 0.41
N SER A 48 -4.03 9.54 -0.12
CA SER A 48 -2.74 9.57 0.57
C SER A 48 -2.80 10.36 1.88
N ILE A 49 -3.51 11.49 1.91
CA ILE A 49 -3.71 12.28 3.14
C ILE A 49 -4.47 11.46 4.19
N ILE A 50 -5.52 10.74 3.77
CA ILE A 50 -6.32 9.90 4.68
C ILE A 50 -5.49 8.71 5.18
N LEU A 51 -4.72 8.07 4.30
CA LEU A 51 -3.85 6.94 4.66
C LEU A 51 -2.72 7.36 5.59
N LEU A 52 -2.12 8.54 5.39
CA LEU A 52 -1.11 9.10 6.29
C LEU A 52 -1.66 9.30 7.72
N ALA A 53 -2.94 9.66 7.87
CA ALA A 53 -3.57 9.77 9.18
C ALA A 53 -3.75 8.43 9.90
N LYS A 54 -3.81 7.31 9.14
CA LYS A 54 -3.87 5.94 9.69
C LYS A 54 -2.51 5.25 9.78
N PHE A 55 -1.49 5.80 9.13
CA PHE A 55 -0.17 5.20 9.04
C PHE A 55 0.58 5.23 10.39
N GLN A 56 1.09 4.07 10.80
CA GLN A 56 1.82 3.92 12.07
C GLN A 56 3.30 3.69 11.80
N MET A 57 4.09 4.78 11.87
CA MET A 57 5.51 4.78 11.50
C MET A 57 6.42 3.86 12.32
N TYR A 58 6.00 3.44 13.53
CA TYR A 58 6.81 2.62 14.44
C TYR A 58 6.44 1.13 14.41
N ARG A 59 5.48 0.71 13.58
CA ARG A 59 5.17 -0.71 13.40
C ARG A 59 6.32 -1.42 12.68
N ILE A 60 6.56 -2.66 13.07
CA ILE A 60 7.61 -3.54 12.52
C ILE A 60 7.03 -4.72 11.73
N ASP A 61 5.74 -4.97 11.86
CA ASP A 61 4.95 -5.92 11.10
C ASP A 61 4.38 -5.25 9.83
N TYR A 62 5.32 -4.80 8.98
CA TYR A 62 5.06 -3.96 7.81
C TYR A 62 3.99 -4.51 6.86
N LEU A 63 3.99 -5.82 6.58
CA LEU A 63 3.01 -6.42 5.67
C LEU A 63 1.61 -6.47 6.26
N VAL A 64 1.47 -6.74 7.56
CA VAL A 64 0.17 -6.70 8.24
C VAL A 64 -0.39 -5.27 8.21
N HIS A 65 0.46 -4.28 8.48
CA HIS A 65 0.02 -2.89 8.40
C HIS A 65 -0.31 -2.44 6.98
N ALA A 66 0.45 -2.91 5.99
CA ALA A 66 0.17 -2.69 4.57
C ALA A 66 -1.18 -3.28 4.15
N GLU A 67 -1.49 -4.51 4.59
CA GLU A 67 -2.78 -5.17 4.34
C GLU A 67 -3.96 -4.37 4.93
N GLU A 68 -3.87 -3.95 6.19
CA GLU A 68 -4.87 -3.12 6.85
C GLU A 68 -5.13 -1.82 6.08
N LEU A 69 -4.05 -1.14 5.66
CA LEU A 69 -4.13 0.10 4.88
C LEU A 69 -4.74 -0.13 3.50
N ALA A 70 -4.44 -1.25 2.83
CA ALA A 70 -5.04 -1.61 1.56
C ALA A 70 -6.55 -1.85 1.69
N HIS A 71 -6.99 -2.58 2.71
CA HIS A 71 -8.41 -2.80 2.95
C HIS A 71 -9.14 -1.50 3.28
N PHE A 72 -8.54 -0.65 4.11
CA PHE A 72 -9.10 0.66 4.42
C PHE A 72 -9.17 1.56 3.17
N ALA A 73 -8.12 1.60 2.37
CA ALA A 73 -8.10 2.34 1.10
C ALA A 73 -9.22 1.89 0.15
N GLN A 74 -9.46 0.58 0.06
CA GLN A 74 -10.54 0.02 -0.75
C GLN A 74 -11.93 0.45 -0.27
N ALA A 75 -12.14 0.46 1.05
CA ALA A 75 -13.42 0.91 1.62
C ALA A 75 -13.69 2.38 1.27
N ILE A 76 -12.68 3.25 1.42
CA ILE A 76 -12.82 4.67 1.05
C ILE A 76 -13.12 4.85 -0.44
N GLU A 77 -12.44 4.11 -1.34
CA GLU A 77 -12.73 4.17 -2.78
C GLU A 77 -14.13 3.66 -3.14
N MET A 78 -14.75 2.81 -2.32
CA MET A 78 -16.12 2.31 -2.54
C MET A 78 -17.21 3.21 -1.94
N GLU A 79 -16.86 4.03 -0.95
CA GLU A 79 -17.78 4.99 -0.31
C GLU A 79 -17.84 6.33 -1.04
N ALA A 80 -16.85 6.65 -1.87
CA ALA A 80 -16.75 7.86 -2.69
C ALA A 80 -17.54 7.75 -4.01
#